data_AF-A0A9D5RSU9-F1
#
_entry.id   AF-A0A9D5RSU9-F1
#
_cell.length_a   1.000
_cell.length_b   1.000
_cell.length_c   1.000
_cell.angle_alpha   90.00
_cell.angle_beta   90.00
_cell.angle_gamma   90.00
#
_symmetry.space_group_name_H-M   'P 1'
#
loop_
_entity.id
_entity.type
_entity.pdbx_description
1 polymer ?
#
loop_
_entity_poly.entity_id
_entity_poly.type
_entity_poly.pdbx_seq_one_letter_code
_entity_poly.pdbx_strand_id
1 'polypeptide(L)'
;MNHNVNAIIQLMHYNTDFGNNLCSILDRLGCSRKDLADVTGLSRASISRYCNSQRLPRNEGRSLGQLIDGIVSLAEKLQADGLDRKTVEDLLRVTDKKDDFEVIRNNFNLLTSQLDVNYHKLAGYLNYDPSFLSRIRSGTRRPYDVEHFVHGVGEYCAERCSNPAFRKKLCSLIGVRQAKTADISSEVSTWLQQKQ
;
A
#
# COMPACT_ATOMS: atom_id res chain seq x y z
N MET A 1 -26.00 14.18 10.23
CA MET A 1 -24.85 13.77 11.08
C MET A 1 -23.92 12.79 10.33
N ASN A 2 -23.67 12.99 9.03
CA ASN A 2 -22.87 12.07 8.20
C ASN A 2 -21.54 12.66 7.69
N HIS A 3 -21.11 13.81 8.21
CA HIS A 3 -19.83 14.41 7.80
C HIS A 3 -18.60 13.84 8.51
N ASN A 4 -18.78 13.02 9.55
CA ASN A 4 -17.64 12.43 10.26
C ASN A 4 -17.25 11.03 9.75
N VAL A 5 -18.19 10.26 9.17
CA VAL A 5 -17.88 8.93 8.64
C VAL A 5 -17.01 9.02 7.38
N ASN A 6 -17.24 10.01 6.51
CA ASN A 6 -16.36 10.24 5.36
C ASN A 6 -14.99 10.78 5.75
N ALA A 7 -14.86 11.56 6.83
CA ALA A 7 -13.56 11.98 7.35
C ALA A 7 -12.80 10.81 7.99
N ILE A 8 -13.50 9.87 8.63
CA ILE A 8 -12.93 8.61 9.14
C ILE A 8 -12.50 7.71 7.98
N ILE A 9 -13.28 7.63 6.88
CA ILE A 9 -12.87 6.89 5.67
C ILE A 9 -11.68 7.57 4.99
N GLN A 10 -11.60 8.91 5.00
CA GLN A 10 -10.43 9.66 4.52
C GLN A 10 -9.18 9.42 5.40
N LEU A 11 -9.36 9.17 6.71
CA LEU A 11 -8.31 8.78 7.65
C LEU A 11 -7.97 7.27 7.59
N MET A 12 -8.85 6.43 7.04
CA MET A 12 -8.62 5.00 6.82
C MET A 12 -7.83 4.69 5.53
N HIS A 13 -7.44 5.71 4.77
CA HIS A 13 -6.41 5.59 3.72
C HIS A 13 -4.99 5.90 4.22
N TYR A 14 -4.79 6.02 5.54
CA TYR A 14 -3.46 6.23 6.10
C TYR A 14 -2.83 4.91 6.60
N ASN A 15 -1.71 4.55 5.97
CA ASN A 15 -0.58 3.83 6.56
C ASN A 15 -0.54 2.28 6.57
N THR A 16 -0.39 1.67 5.40
CA THR A 16 0.22 0.33 5.25
C THR A 16 1.75 0.42 5.38
N ASP A 17 2.24 0.74 6.57
CA ASP A 17 3.67 0.76 6.86
C ASP A 17 3.95 0.09 8.22
N PHE A 18 4.89 -0.85 8.21
CA PHE A 18 5.27 -1.69 9.34
C PHE A 18 5.48 -0.89 10.64
N GLY A 19 6.12 0.28 10.53
CA GLY A 19 6.42 1.14 11.68
C GLY A 19 5.17 1.70 12.36
N ASN A 20 4.12 1.99 11.60
CA ASN A 20 2.88 2.55 12.13
C ASN A 20 2.02 1.48 12.80
N ASN A 21 1.96 0.28 12.22
CA ASN A 21 1.33 -0.87 12.86
C ASN A 21 2.03 -1.21 14.19
N LEU A 22 3.37 -1.19 14.20
CA LEU A 22 4.14 -1.41 15.43
C LEU A 22 3.88 -0.33 16.49
N CYS A 23 3.83 0.95 16.11
CA CYS A 23 3.48 2.03 17.04
C CYS A 23 2.05 1.87 17.59
N SER A 24 1.07 1.57 16.74
CA SER A 24 -0.32 1.37 17.16
C SER A 24 -0.48 0.23 18.15
N ILE A 25 0.25 -0.88 17.96
CA ILE A 25 0.27 -1.99 18.91
C ILE A 25 0.82 -1.53 20.27
N LEU A 26 1.93 -0.79 20.29
CA LEU A 26 2.51 -0.26 21.53
C LEU A 26 1.55 0.67 22.27
N ASP A 27 0.89 1.57 21.54
CA ASP A 27 -0.10 2.49 22.10
C ASP A 27 -1.30 1.73 22.69
N ARG A 28 -1.81 0.70 22.01
CA ARG A 28 -2.89 -0.17 22.51
C ARG A 28 -2.49 -0.93 23.77
N LEU A 29 -1.24 -1.35 23.87
CA LEU A 29 -0.70 -2.04 25.04
C LEU A 29 -0.29 -1.06 26.15
N GLY A 30 -0.37 0.25 25.94
CA GLY A 30 0.18 1.25 26.87
C GLY A 30 1.67 1.07 27.14
N CYS A 31 2.40 0.46 26.20
CA CYS A 31 3.80 0.08 26.35
C CYS A 31 4.72 1.07 25.63
N SER A 32 5.86 1.36 26.23
CA SER A 32 6.91 2.14 25.58
C SER A 32 7.79 1.26 24.68
N ARG A 33 8.54 1.93 23.78
CA ARG A 33 9.61 1.29 22.99
C ARG A 33 10.68 0.63 23.88
N LYS A 34 10.81 1.06 25.14
CA LYS A 34 11.72 0.45 26.12
C LYS A 34 11.15 -0.88 26.62
N ASP A 35 9.87 -0.92 26.98
CA ASP A 35 9.22 -2.13 27.48
C ASP A 35 9.31 -3.26 26.44
N LEU A 36 9.10 -2.90 25.16
CA LEU A 36 9.29 -3.85 24.06
C LEU A 36 10.75 -4.26 23.87
N ALA A 37 11.71 -3.35 24.01
CA ALA A 37 13.14 -3.71 23.94
C ALA A 37 13.53 -4.71 25.03
N ASP A 38 13.03 -4.52 26.24
CA ASP A 38 13.35 -5.33 27.42
C ASP A 38 12.82 -6.78 27.27
N VAL A 39 11.63 -6.98 26.67
CA VAL A 39 11.06 -8.32 26.44
C VAL A 39 11.59 -9.01 25.18
N THR A 40 11.92 -8.26 24.13
CA THR A 40 12.37 -8.83 22.84
C THR A 40 13.87 -9.15 22.81
N GLY A 41 14.64 -8.57 23.74
CA GLY A 41 16.11 -8.59 23.71
C GLY A 41 16.70 -7.75 22.57
N LEU A 42 15.89 -6.94 21.88
CA LEU A 42 16.34 -6.00 20.85
C LEU A 42 16.75 -4.68 21.49
N SER A 43 17.67 -3.96 20.86
CA SER A 43 18.04 -2.63 21.35
C SER A 43 16.91 -1.61 21.15
N ARG A 44 16.74 -0.69 22.11
CA ARG A 44 15.84 0.47 21.97
C ARG A 44 16.04 1.25 20.67
N ALA A 45 17.29 1.35 20.21
CA ALA A 45 17.62 1.99 18.94
C ALA A 45 17.03 1.24 17.74
N SER A 46 17.00 -0.10 17.76
CA SER A 46 16.38 -0.90 16.72
C SER A 46 14.87 -0.74 16.70
N ILE A 47 14.21 -0.83 17.87
CA ILE A 47 12.76 -0.59 18.00
C ILE A 47 12.41 0.82 17.51
N SER A 48 13.20 1.84 17.86
CA SER A 48 12.96 3.21 17.40
C SER A 48 13.05 3.35 15.88
N ARG A 49 14.06 2.73 15.25
CA ARG A 49 14.21 2.72 13.79
C ARG A 49 13.04 2.01 13.10
N TYR A 50 12.51 0.95 13.71
CA TYR A 50 11.34 0.23 13.22
C TYR A 50 10.07 1.09 13.29
N CYS A 51 9.77 1.66 14.46
CA CYS A 51 8.63 2.56 14.66
C CYS A 51 8.65 3.79 13.73
N ASN A 52 9.84 4.27 13.39
CA ASN A 52 10.02 5.43 12.51
C ASN A 52 10.19 5.05 11.03
N SER A 53 9.92 3.79 10.65
CA SER A 53 10.07 3.26 9.28
C SER A 53 11.45 3.46 8.65
N GLN A 54 12.48 3.68 9.45
CA GLN A 54 13.87 3.85 9.00
C GLN A 54 14.55 2.52 8.69
N ARG A 55 13.97 1.42 9.18
CA ARG A 55 14.49 0.06 8.99
C ARG A 55 13.33 -0.93 9.13
N LEU A 56 13.40 -2.03 8.39
CA LEU A 56 12.53 -3.19 8.59
C LEU A 56 13.31 -4.30 9.30
N PRO A 57 12.65 -5.12 10.15
CA PRO A 57 13.27 -6.35 10.64
C PRO A 57 13.56 -7.27 9.44
N ARG A 58 14.66 -8.00 9.49
CA ARG A 58 15.00 -8.92 8.40
C ARG A 58 14.06 -10.13 8.47
N ASN A 59 13.41 -10.48 7.35
CA ASN A 59 12.50 -11.62 7.25
C ASN A 59 13.18 -12.98 7.54
N GLU A 60 14.47 -13.12 7.19
CA GLU A 60 15.29 -14.30 7.52
C GLU A 60 16.03 -14.16 8.87
N GLY A 61 15.84 -13.03 9.56
CA GLY A 61 16.47 -12.76 10.84
C GLY A 61 15.56 -13.11 12.01
N ARG A 62 16.15 -13.63 13.10
CA ARG A 62 15.48 -13.83 14.39
C ARG A 62 14.69 -12.61 14.88
N SER A 63 15.02 -11.40 14.40
CA SER A 63 14.44 -10.13 14.85
C SER A 63 12.93 -9.97 14.63
N LEU A 64 12.34 -10.51 13.55
CA LEU A 64 10.88 -10.40 13.34
C LEU A 64 10.15 -11.34 14.31
N GLY A 65 10.63 -12.58 14.43
CA GLY A 65 10.13 -13.53 15.43
C GLY A 65 10.21 -12.95 16.85
N GLN A 66 11.38 -12.40 17.23
CA GLN A 66 11.56 -11.77 18.53
C GLN A 66 10.55 -10.64 18.80
N LEU A 67 10.22 -9.82 17.80
CA LEU A 67 9.19 -8.78 17.93
C LEU A 67 7.81 -9.37 18.16
N ILE A 68 7.42 -10.36 17.34
CA ILE A 68 6.12 -11.04 17.46
C ILE A 68 6.01 -11.68 18.85
N ASP A 69 7.03 -12.45 19.25
CA ASP A 69 7.08 -13.13 20.54
C ASP A 69 6.96 -12.13 21.70
N GLY A 70 7.74 -11.05 21.66
CA GLY A 70 7.72 -10.04 22.72
C GLY A 70 6.39 -9.27 22.81
N ILE A 71 5.74 -9.00 21.68
CA ILE A 71 4.41 -8.37 21.66
C ILE A 71 3.36 -9.30 22.24
N VAL A 72 3.35 -10.57 21.83
CA VAL A 72 2.42 -11.58 22.37
C VAL A 72 2.62 -11.75 23.87
N SER A 73 3.87 -11.85 24.34
CA SER A 73 4.17 -11.92 25.77
C SER A 73 3.72 -10.67 26.55
N LEU A 74 3.83 -9.48 25.97
CA LEU A 74 3.30 -8.26 26.58
C LEU A 74 1.77 -8.26 26.62
N ALA A 75 1.12 -8.68 25.54
CA ALA A 75 -0.34 -8.78 25.48
C ALA A 75 -0.88 -9.76 26.52
N GLU A 76 -0.25 -10.95 26.65
CA GLU A 76 -0.60 -11.94 27.68
C GLU A 76 -0.41 -11.38 29.09
N LYS A 77 0.74 -10.75 29.36
CA LYS A 77 1.06 -10.17 30.67
C LYS A 77 0.09 -9.05 31.07
N LEU A 78 -0.37 -8.27 30.10
CA LEU A 78 -1.29 -7.15 30.29
C LEU A 78 -2.77 -7.54 30.15
N GLN A 79 -3.06 -8.82 29.87
CA GLN A 79 -4.40 -9.33 29.62
C GLN A 79 -5.12 -8.54 28.50
N ALA A 80 -4.38 -8.17 27.45
CA ALA A 80 -4.89 -7.44 26.31
C ALA A 80 -5.54 -8.39 25.30
N ASP A 81 -6.86 -8.31 25.17
CA ASP A 81 -7.61 -9.12 24.20
C ASP A 81 -7.36 -8.68 22.75
N GLY A 82 -7.41 -9.65 21.82
CA GLY A 82 -7.32 -9.38 20.38
C GLY A 82 -5.92 -9.06 19.85
N LEU A 83 -4.87 -9.54 20.53
CA LEU A 83 -3.47 -9.51 20.09
C LEU A 83 -2.81 -10.90 20.23
N ASP A 84 -3.48 -11.93 19.70
CA ASP A 84 -2.86 -13.25 19.58
C ASP A 84 -1.74 -13.26 18.52
N ARG A 85 -0.92 -14.32 18.52
CA ARG A 85 0.20 -14.46 17.59
C ARG A 85 -0.18 -14.20 16.14
N LYS A 86 -1.29 -14.81 15.68
CA LYS A 86 -1.70 -14.72 14.27
C LYS A 86 -2.08 -13.28 13.92
N THR A 87 -2.80 -12.61 14.79
CA THR A 87 -3.19 -11.21 14.64
C THR A 87 -1.95 -10.30 14.59
N VAL A 88 -0.97 -10.54 15.47
CA VAL A 88 0.30 -9.78 15.48
C VAL A 88 1.11 -10.05 14.20
N GLU A 89 1.18 -11.30 13.74
CA GLU A 89 1.83 -11.68 12.48
C GLU A 89 1.17 -10.98 11.28
N ASP A 90 -0.16 -10.93 11.23
CA ASP A 90 -0.91 -10.26 10.17
C ASP A 90 -0.70 -8.74 10.20
N LEU A 91 -0.72 -8.12 11.39
CA LEU A 91 -0.49 -6.68 11.57
C LEU A 91 0.95 -6.26 11.24
N LEU A 92 1.93 -7.10 11.58
CA LEU A 92 3.35 -6.84 11.34
C LEU A 92 3.85 -7.42 10.02
N ARG A 93 2.96 -7.98 9.20
CA ARG A 93 3.33 -8.50 7.89
C ARG A 93 3.87 -7.36 7.05
N VAL A 94 5.17 -7.42 6.78
CA VAL A 94 5.81 -6.58 5.78
C VAL A 94 5.32 -7.08 4.43
N THR A 95 4.38 -6.38 3.80
CA THR A 95 4.22 -6.55 2.35
C THR A 95 5.49 -6.01 1.71
N ASP A 96 6.17 -6.87 0.97
CA ASP A 96 7.34 -6.45 0.24
C ASP A 96 6.87 -5.40 -0.77
N LYS A 97 7.21 -4.12 -0.58
CA LYS A 97 6.94 -3.07 -1.57
C LYS A 97 7.48 -3.45 -2.95
N LYS A 98 8.39 -4.44 -3.01
CA LYS A 98 8.84 -5.09 -4.23
C LYS A 98 7.70 -5.83 -4.96
N ASP A 99 7.00 -6.72 -4.28
CA ASP A 99 5.87 -7.47 -4.83
C ASP A 99 4.68 -6.57 -5.12
N ASP A 100 4.43 -5.57 -4.26
CA ASP A 100 3.31 -4.63 -4.43
C ASP A 100 3.46 -3.81 -5.73
N PHE A 101 4.68 -3.37 -6.06
CA PHE A 101 4.90 -2.66 -7.33
C PHE A 101 4.91 -3.60 -8.55
N GLU A 102 5.31 -4.86 -8.40
CA GLU A 102 5.23 -5.81 -9.52
C GLU A 102 3.77 -6.08 -9.93
N VAL A 103 2.85 -6.13 -8.95
CA VAL A 103 1.40 -6.15 -9.20
C VAL A 103 0.97 -4.91 -9.98
N ILE A 104 1.34 -3.71 -9.50
CA ILE A 104 1.03 -2.44 -10.16
C ILE A 104 1.57 -2.41 -11.58
N ARG A 105 2.83 -2.81 -11.78
CA ARG A 105 3.46 -2.83 -13.10
C ARG A 105 2.76 -3.80 -14.05
N ASN A 106 2.41 -4.99 -13.59
CA ASN A 106 1.74 -5.99 -14.41
C ASN A 106 0.33 -5.53 -14.81
N ASN A 107 -0.43 -5.00 -13.86
CA ASN A 107 -1.77 -4.44 -14.11
C ASN A 107 -1.70 -3.21 -15.03
N PHE A 108 -0.71 -2.34 -14.84
CA PHE A 108 -0.44 -1.19 -15.72
C PHE A 108 -0.13 -1.63 -17.15
N ASN A 109 0.70 -2.65 -17.32
CA ASN A 109 1.03 -3.22 -18.63
C ASN A 109 -0.21 -3.81 -19.30
N LEU A 110 -1.03 -4.54 -18.55
CA LEU A 110 -2.29 -5.10 -19.03
C LEU A 110 -3.24 -3.99 -19.47
N LEU A 111 -3.47 -2.99 -18.62
CA LEU A 111 -4.35 -1.84 -18.91
C LEU A 111 -3.92 -1.10 -20.17
N THR A 112 -2.65 -0.74 -20.27
CA THR A 112 -2.17 0.02 -21.42
C THR A 112 -2.23 -0.77 -22.72
N SER A 113 -2.01 -2.09 -22.67
CA SER A 113 -2.13 -2.98 -23.83
C SER A 113 -3.58 -3.20 -24.30
N GLN A 114 -4.53 -3.41 -23.38
CA GLN A 114 -5.93 -3.70 -23.70
C GLN A 114 -6.71 -2.47 -24.18
N LEU A 115 -6.31 -1.30 -23.69
CA LEU A 115 -6.98 -0.03 -24.01
C LEU A 115 -6.33 0.73 -25.16
N ASP A 116 -5.25 0.19 -25.74
CA ASP A 116 -4.46 0.82 -26.81
C ASP A 116 -4.05 2.26 -26.47
N VAL A 117 -3.53 2.42 -25.24
CA VAL A 117 -3.16 3.74 -24.72
C VAL A 117 -1.93 4.26 -25.44
N ASN A 118 -2.04 5.46 -26.02
CA ASN A 118 -0.88 6.15 -26.57
C ASN A 118 0.10 6.53 -25.44
N TYR A 119 1.22 5.82 -25.37
CA TYR A 119 2.24 5.98 -24.34
C TYR A 119 2.88 7.37 -24.28
N HIS A 120 3.02 8.06 -25.41
CA HIS A 120 3.59 9.42 -25.40
C HIS A 120 2.63 10.41 -24.74
N LYS A 121 1.33 10.27 -25.01
CA LYS A 121 0.29 11.08 -24.36
C LYS A 121 0.18 10.79 -22.87
N LEU A 122 0.28 9.51 -22.49
CA LEU A 122 0.28 9.12 -21.08
C LEU A 122 1.50 9.65 -20.34
N ALA A 123 2.70 9.52 -20.92
CA ALA A 123 3.92 10.05 -20.32
C ALA A 123 3.81 11.57 -20.09
N GLY A 124 3.36 12.32 -21.10
CA GLY A 124 3.13 13.76 -20.98
C GLY A 124 2.09 14.12 -19.91
N TYR A 125 1.00 13.36 -19.80
CA TYR A 125 -0.03 13.58 -18.77
C TYR A 125 0.52 13.38 -17.35
N LEU A 126 1.35 12.36 -17.16
CA LEU A 126 1.96 12.04 -15.87
C LEU A 126 3.19 12.90 -15.55
N ASN A 127 3.53 13.88 -16.41
CA ASN A 127 4.77 14.67 -16.33
C ASN A 127 6.04 13.80 -16.29
N TYR A 128 6.05 12.71 -17.06
CA TYR A 128 7.20 11.83 -17.25
C TYR A 128 7.72 11.88 -18.68
N ASP A 129 9.01 11.58 -18.83
CA ASP A 129 9.56 11.28 -20.15
C ASP A 129 9.07 9.90 -20.63
N PRO A 130 8.80 9.71 -21.94
CA PRO A 130 8.44 8.39 -22.48
C PRO A 130 9.45 7.28 -22.12
N SER A 131 10.74 7.63 -22.04
CA SER A 131 11.80 6.70 -21.64
C SER A 131 11.70 6.26 -20.18
N PHE A 132 11.24 7.14 -19.29
CA PHE A 132 11.02 6.82 -17.88
C PHE A 132 9.86 5.84 -17.72
N LEU A 133 8.74 6.12 -18.40
CA LEU A 133 7.57 5.24 -18.40
C LEU A 133 7.88 3.87 -19.02
N SER A 134 8.70 3.83 -20.06
CA SER A 134 9.21 2.57 -20.63
C SER A 134 10.03 1.75 -19.63
N ARG A 135 10.90 2.40 -18.85
CA ARG A 135 11.69 1.73 -17.81
C ARG A 135 10.81 1.20 -16.67
N ILE A 136 9.76 1.94 -16.27
CA ILE A 136 8.72 1.42 -15.36
C ILE A 136 8.11 0.13 -15.91
N ARG A 137 7.70 0.15 -17.18
CA ARG A 137 7.09 -0.98 -17.89
C ARG A 137 7.94 -2.25 -17.84
N SER A 138 9.25 -2.07 -18.02
CA SER A 138 10.26 -3.15 -17.99
C SER A 138 10.67 -3.59 -16.58
N GLY A 139 10.25 -2.87 -15.54
CA GLY A 139 10.66 -3.12 -14.15
C GLY A 139 12.03 -2.57 -13.76
N THR A 140 12.76 -1.94 -14.71
CA THR A 140 14.09 -1.37 -14.44
C THR A 140 14.04 -0.05 -13.67
N ARG A 141 12.86 0.61 -13.57
CA ARG A 141 12.66 1.79 -12.71
C ARG A 141 11.37 1.78 -11.90
N ARG A 142 11.52 2.41 -10.73
CA ARG A 142 10.53 2.92 -9.76
C ARG A 142 9.98 4.32 -10.10
N PRO A 143 8.68 4.66 -10.13
CA PRO A 143 8.33 6.04 -9.79
C PRO A 143 8.74 6.29 -8.33
N TYR A 144 9.18 7.50 -8.03
CA TYR A 144 9.55 7.88 -6.65
C TYR A 144 8.32 7.89 -5.73
N ASP A 145 7.19 8.32 -6.28
CA ASP A 145 5.88 8.30 -5.65
C ASP A 145 4.96 7.36 -6.43
N VAL A 146 4.71 6.18 -5.84
CA VAL A 146 3.88 5.14 -6.45
C VAL A 146 2.41 5.53 -6.40
N GLU A 147 1.95 6.18 -5.33
CA GLU A 147 0.56 6.60 -5.18
C GLU A 147 0.20 7.67 -6.21
N HIS A 148 1.07 8.66 -6.37
CA HIS A 148 0.89 9.69 -7.39
C HIS A 148 0.86 9.08 -8.80
N PHE A 149 1.72 8.10 -9.08
CA PHE A 149 1.72 7.40 -10.36
C PHE A 149 0.39 6.66 -10.61
N VAL A 150 -0.08 5.87 -9.64
CA VAL A 150 -1.31 5.09 -9.76
C VAL A 150 -2.52 6.01 -9.93
N HIS A 151 -2.60 7.07 -9.11
CA HIS A 151 -3.66 8.08 -9.21
C HIS A 151 -3.69 8.76 -10.57
N GLY A 152 -2.52 9.22 -11.06
CA GLY A 152 -2.43 9.88 -12.36
C GLY A 152 -2.85 8.97 -13.53
N VAL A 153 -2.58 7.66 -13.45
CA VAL A 153 -3.08 6.69 -14.44
C VAL A 153 -4.61 6.56 -14.36
N GLY A 154 -5.18 6.58 -13.16
CA GLY A 154 -6.62 6.62 -12.93
C GLY A 154 -7.28 7.84 -13.57
N GLU A 155 -6.75 9.03 -13.31
CA GLU A 155 -7.28 10.29 -13.85
C GLU A 155 -7.19 10.33 -15.37
N TYR A 156 -6.06 9.88 -15.94
CA TYR A 156 -5.87 9.75 -17.37
C TYR A 156 -6.95 8.87 -18.03
N CYS A 157 -7.30 7.76 -17.40
CA CYS A 157 -8.33 6.85 -17.89
C CYS A 157 -9.72 7.45 -17.75
N ALA A 158 -10.00 8.11 -16.62
CA ALA A 158 -11.27 8.77 -16.37
C ALA A 158 -11.58 9.84 -17.42
N GLU A 159 -10.63 10.70 -17.78
CA GLU A 159 -10.82 11.72 -18.84
C GLU A 159 -11.21 11.11 -20.20
N ARG A 160 -10.69 9.91 -20.50
CA ARG A 160 -10.96 9.20 -21.75
C ARG A 160 -12.28 8.43 -21.77
N CYS A 161 -12.94 8.30 -20.62
CA CYS A 161 -14.28 7.70 -20.55
C CYS A 161 -15.37 8.55 -21.19
N SER A 162 -15.06 9.79 -21.61
CA SER A 162 -15.88 10.56 -22.54
C SER A 162 -16.11 9.81 -23.87
N ASN A 163 -15.17 8.96 -24.28
CA ASN A 163 -15.36 8.01 -25.38
C ASN A 163 -16.08 6.73 -24.87
N PRO A 164 -17.32 6.44 -25.34
CA PRO A 164 -18.08 5.28 -24.88
C PRO A 164 -17.41 3.93 -25.15
N ALA A 165 -16.67 3.81 -26.26
CA ALA A 165 -15.98 2.57 -26.61
C ALA A 165 -14.79 2.32 -25.68
N PHE A 166 -14.01 3.36 -25.37
CA PHE A 166 -12.93 3.30 -24.38
C PHE A 166 -13.49 2.95 -23.00
N ARG A 167 -14.54 3.66 -22.56
CA ARG A 167 -15.21 3.42 -21.28
C ARG A 167 -15.68 1.98 -21.15
N LYS A 168 -16.35 1.44 -22.18
CA LYS A 168 -16.84 0.05 -22.17
C LYS A 168 -15.69 -0.95 -22.01
N LYS A 169 -14.58 -0.77 -22.73
CA LYS A 169 -13.40 -1.64 -22.60
C LYS A 169 -12.77 -1.53 -21.21
N LEU A 170 -12.59 -0.32 -20.70
CA LEU A 170 -12.03 -0.08 -19.37
C LEU A 170 -12.88 -0.73 -18.28
N CYS A 171 -14.19 -0.45 -18.28
CA CYS A 171 -15.15 -1.04 -17.35
C CYS A 171 -15.13 -2.57 -17.38
N SER A 172 -15.02 -3.17 -18.57
CA SER A 172 -14.90 -4.62 -18.72
C SER A 172 -13.59 -5.17 -18.14
N LEU A 173 -12.49 -4.43 -18.28
CA LEU A 173 -11.18 -4.85 -17.76
C LEU A 173 -11.13 -4.82 -16.23
N ILE A 174 -11.67 -3.75 -15.64
CA ILE A 174 -11.61 -3.53 -14.18
C ILE A 174 -12.83 -4.08 -13.43
N GLY A 175 -13.81 -4.66 -14.13
CA GLY A 175 -14.99 -5.31 -13.51
C GLY A 175 -16.11 -4.36 -13.05
N VAL A 176 -16.15 -3.11 -13.53
CA VAL A 176 -17.10 -2.09 -13.08
C VAL A 176 -18.25 -1.92 -14.07
N ARG A 177 -19.51 -2.05 -13.63
CA ARG A 177 -20.69 -1.99 -14.53
C ARG A 177 -21.16 -0.58 -14.87
N GLN A 178 -21.19 0.35 -13.92
CA GLN A 178 -21.62 1.75 -14.13
C GLN A 178 -21.01 2.69 -13.07
N ALA A 179 -19.93 3.39 -13.43
CA ALA A 179 -19.29 4.38 -12.55
C ALA A 179 -19.27 5.76 -13.20
N LYS A 180 -19.38 6.83 -12.40
CA LYS A 180 -19.16 8.21 -12.86
C LYS A 180 -17.66 8.44 -13.12
N THR A 181 -17.31 9.50 -13.85
CA THR A 181 -15.91 9.79 -14.21
C THR A 181 -14.98 9.88 -13.00
N ALA A 182 -15.37 10.60 -11.94
CA ALA A 182 -14.56 10.70 -10.72
C ALA A 182 -14.39 9.33 -10.02
N ASP A 183 -15.43 8.51 -10.01
CA ASP A 183 -15.39 7.16 -9.44
C ASP A 183 -14.45 6.26 -10.27
N ILE A 184 -14.44 6.38 -11.60
CA ILE A 184 -13.56 5.60 -12.48
C ILE A 184 -12.08 5.80 -12.13
N SER A 185 -11.65 7.02 -11.79
CA SER A 185 -10.25 7.27 -11.40
C SER A 185 -9.86 6.42 -10.19
N SER A 186 -10.69 6.44 -9.15
CA SER A 186 -10.49 5.67 -7.92
C SER A 186 -10.56 4.16 -8.16
N GLU A 187 -11.50 3.70 -8.98
CA GLU A 187 -11.64 2.28 -9.34
C GLU A 187 -10.42 1.77 -10.09
N VAL A 188 -9.90 2.53 -11.06
CA VAL A 188 -8.67 2.18 -11.78
C VAL A 188 -7.47 2.17 -10.84
N SER A 189 -7.35 3.18 -9.98
CA SER A 189 -6.27 3.29 -9.01
C SER A 189 -6.24 2.10 -8.04
N THR A 190 -7.42 1.68 -7.60
CA THR A 190 -7.59 0.52 -6.73
C THR A 190 -7.25 -0.77 -7.49
N TRP A 191 -7.80 -0.95 -8.68
CA TRP A 191 -7.57 -2.13 -9.51
C TRP A 191 -6.09 -2.33 -9.86
N LEU A 192 -5.35 -1.24 -10.12
CA LEU A 192 -3.91 -1.32 -10.39
C LEU A 192 -3.14 -1.99 -9.24
N GLN A 193 -3.60 -1.85 -8.01
CA GLN A 193 -2.95 -2.39 -6.81
C GLN A 193 -3.45 -3.79 -6.41
N GLN A 194 -4.50 -4.30 -7.07
CA GLN A 194 -5.10 -5.60 -6.75
C GLN A 194 -4.29 -6.77 -7.32
N LYS A 195 -4.03 -7.77 -6.47
CA LYS A 195 -3.52 -9.07 -6.93
C LYS A 195 -4.62 -9.79 -7.70
N GLN A 196 -4.34 -10.16 -8.94
CA GLN A 196 -5.22 -10.93 -9.82
C GLN A 196 -5.24 -12.41 -9.41
#